data_AF-A0A9J9B8Y2-F1
#
_entry.id   AF-A0A9J9B8Y2-F1
#
_cell.length_a   1.000
_cell.length_b   1.000
_cell.length_c   1.000
_cell.angle_alpha   90.00
_cell.angle_beta   90.00
_cell.angle_gamma   90.00
#
_symmetry.space_group_name_H-M   'P 1'
#
loop_
_entity.id
_entity.type
_entity.pdbx_description
1 polymer ?
#
loop_
_entity_poly.entity_id
_entity_poly.type
_entity_poly.pdbx_seq_one_letter_code
_entity_poly.pdbx_strand_id
1 'polypeptide(L)'
;MNQEPVIFDVDFALRQFSGNQSLLVKMLGKFNEQYSDAENTLVSDIRLQNLDSVRQLVHTIKGVSGNLGMSALHQASRDFEAQIKNEEDQALDCTTYNTVLRETLTCINEYVAASQDAAGTASVETSGVVNAQGKQDLLTALNRNEFITPSKLDQYIRDCALDAAGQVALRDAIDDLDYPAAIALLE
;
A
#
# COMPACT_ATOMS: atom_id res chain seq x y z
N MET A 1 0.07 29.30 8.93
CA MET A 1 -0.23 28.35 10.02
C MET A 1 0.60 27.12 9.73
N ASN A 2 1.70 26.90 10.45
CA ASN A 2 2.48 25.67 10.33
C ASN A 2 1.73 24.63 11.16
N GLN A 3 0.86 23.86 10.51
CA GLN A 3 0.27 22.66 11.11
C GLN A 3 1.44 21.70 11.39
N GLU A 4 1.52 21.15 12.59
CA GLU A 4 2.50 20.12 12.90
C GLU A 4 2.29 18.92 11.97
N PRO A 5 3.37 18.26 11.49
CA PRO A 5 3.24 17.11 10.61
C PRO A 5 2.44 16.00 11.31
N VAL A 6 1.36 15.55 10.68
CA VAL A 6 0.50 14.48 11.22
C VAL A 6 1.11 13.13 10.86
N ILE A 7 1.20 12.22 11.84
CA ILE A 7 1.74 10.87 11.67
C ILE A 7 0.97 10.11 10.59
N PHE A 8 -0.37 10.14 10.65
CA PHE A 8 -1.24 9.53 9.65
C PHE A 8 -2.57 10.30 9.53
N ASP A 9 -2.81 10.89 8.36
CA ASP A 9 -4.07 11.55 8.00
C ASP A 9 -4.96 10.58 7.21
N VAL A 10 -5.88 9.94 7.93
CA VAL A 10 -6.81 8.95 7.37
C VAL A 10 -7.72 9.56 6.31
N ASP A 11 -8.23 10.78 6.54
CA ASP A 11 -9.16 11.45 5.62
C ASP A 11 -8.47 11.78 4.30
N PHE A 12 -7.25 12.31 4.36
CA PHE A 12 -6.43 12.54 3.18
C PHE A 12 -6.14 11.24 2.45
N ALA A 13 -5.68 10.21 3.18
CA ALA A 13 -5.36 8.92 2.58
C ALA A 13 -6.59 8.32 1.89
N LEU A 14 -7.74 8.28 2.55
CA LEU A 14 -8.99 7.79 1.95
C LEU A 14 -9.36 8.56 0.69
N ARG A 15 -9.20 9.89 0.65
CA ARG A 15 -9.45 10.69 -0.57
C ARG A 15 -8.53 10.30 -1.72
N GLN A 16 -7.24 10.03 -1.46
CA GLN A 16 -6.32 9.55 -2.49
C GLN A 16 -6.77 8.21 -3.09
N PHE A 17 -7.39 7.36 -2.26
CA PHE A 17 -7.97 6.10 -2.69
C PHE A 17 -9.45 6.21 -3.08
N SER A 18 -9.97 7.40 -3.40
CA SER A 18 -11.38 7.60 -3.80
C SER A 18 -12.42 7.05 -2.81
N GLY A 19 -12.11 7.11 -1.50
CA GLY A 19 -12.93 6.58 -0.41
C GLY A 19 -12.76 5.08 -0.16
N ASN A 20 -11.84 4.41 -0.84
CA ASN A 20 -11.66 2.98 -0.76
C ASN A 20 -10.81 2.56 0.45
N GLN A 21 -11.50 2.35 1.57
CA GLN A 21 -10.85 1.95 2.82
C GLN A 21 -10.15 0.59 2.73
N SER A 22 -10.72 -0.40 2.02
CA SER A 22 -10.09 -1.73 1.90
C SER A 22 -8.76 -1.66 1.14
N LEU A 23 -8.69 -0.90 0.04
CA LEU A 23 -7.46 -0.70 -0.70
C LEU A 23 -6.43 0.09 0.11
N LEU A 24 -6.87 1.13 0.84
CA LEU A 24 -6.00 1.87 1.76
C LEU A 24 -5.39 0.93 2.81
N VAL A 25 -6.20 0.12 3.49
CA VAL A 25 -5.75 -0.85 4.51
C VAL A 25 -4.74 -1.85 3.90
N LYS A 26 -5.01 -2.34 2.69
CA LYS A 26 -4.09 -3.23 1.97
C LYS A 26 -2.75 -2.55 1.67
N MET A 27 -2.77 -1.31 1.20
CA MET A 27 -1.55 -0.55 0.89
C MET A 27 -0.75 -0.22 2.15
N LEU A 28 -1.42 0.11 3.26
CA LEU A 28 -0.77 0.31 4.56
C LEU A 28 -0.14 -0.99 5.07
N GLY A 29 -0.81 -2.14 4.88
CA GLY A 29 -0.25 -3.46 5.18
C GLY A 29 1.03 -3.76 4.38
N LYS A 30 0.99 -3.57 3.05
CA LYS A 30 2.17 -3.74 2.18
C LYS A 30 3.32 -2.81 2.59
N PHE A 31 3.01 -1.56 2.94
CA PHE A 31 4.01 -0.60 3.44
C PHE A 31 4.67 -1.10 4.74
N ASN A 32 3.87 -1.58 5.70
CA ASN A 32 4.37 -2.13 6.96
C ASN A 32 5.29 -3.33 6.75
N GLU A 33 4.89 -4.28 5.91
CA GLU A 33 5.70 -5.46 5.59
C GLU A 33 7.03 -5.05 4.96
N GLN A 34 6.98 -4.18 3.94
CA GLN A 34 8.15 -3.76 3.18
C GLN A 34 9.17 -2.98 4.02
N TYR A 35 8.72 -2.17 4.97
CA TYR A 35 9.60 -1.25 5.72
C TYR A 35 9.75 -1.61 7.20
N SER A 36 9.29 -2.79 7.61
CA SER A 36 9.45 -3.31 8.98
C SER A 36 10.91 -3.35 9.46
N ASP A 37 11.86 -3.63 8.55
CA ASP A 37 13.30 -3.73 8.83
C ASP A 37 14.11 -2.53 8.30
N ALA A 38 13.43 -1.45 7.89
CA ALA A 38 14.09 -0.29 7.29
C ALA A 38 15.03 0.43 8.27
N GLU A 39 14.73 0.45 9.57
CA GLU A 39 15.62 1.03 10.59
C GLU A 39 16.97 0.30 10.63
N ASN A 40 16.97 -1.04 10.68
CA ASN A 40 18.20 -1.84 10.70
C ASN A 40 18.98 -1.69 9.38
N THR A 41 18.26 -1.66 8.26
CA THR A 41 18.84 -1.44 6.93
C THR A 41 19.57 -0.09 6.88
N LEU A 42 18.93 0.98 7.34
CA LEU A 42 19.52 2.32 7.38
C LEU A 42 20.75 2.39 8.27
N VAL A 43 20.68 1.87 9.50
CA VAL A 43 21.83 1.86 10.42
C VAL A 43 23.00 1.08 9.82
N SER A 44 22.72 -0.07 9.19
CA SER A 44 23.75 -0.88 8.54
C SER A 44 24.40 -0.15 7.36
N ASP A 45 23.60 0.42 6.45
CA ASP A 45 24.10 1.11 5.27
C ASP A 45 24.86 2.38 5.61
N ILE A 46 24.44 3.14 6.62
CA ILE A 46 25.19 4.31 7.12
C ILE A 46 26.55 3.88 7.67
N ARG A 47 26.59 2.81 8.47
CA ARG A 47 27.84 2.27 9.02
C ARG A 47 28.80 1.79 7.94
N LEU A 48 28.25 1.22 6.86
CA LEU A 48 29.01 0.75 5.70
C LEU A 48 29.34 1.87 4.69
N GLN A 49 28.91 3.12 4.97
CA GLN A 49 29.07 4.27 4.07
C GLN A 49 28.38 4.09 2.70
N ASN A 50 27.33 3.26 2.63
CA ASN A 50 26.51 3.04 1.45
C ASN A 50 25.47 4.18 1.27
N LEU A 51 25.92 5.43 1.23
CA LEU A 51 25.03 6.60 1.28
C LEU A 51 24.07 6.68 0.07
N ASP A 52 24.43 6.10 -1.07
CA ASP A 52 23.52 5.98 -2.22
C ASP A 52 22.32 5.06 -1.93
N SER A 53 22.55 3.91 -1.27
CA SER A 53 21.48 3.00 -0.84
C SER A 53 20.57 3.66 0.18
N VAL A 54 21.14 4.35 1.17
CA VAL A 54 20.40 5.14 2.16
C VAL A 54 19.51 6.16 1.45
N ARG A 55 20.09 6.94 0.52
CA ARG A 55 19.36 7.97 -0.24
C ARG A 55 18.20 7.37 -1.03
N GLN A 56 18.41 6.24 -1.72
CA GLN A 56 17.37 5.58 -2.51
C GLN A 56 16.23 5.05 -1.63
N LEU A 57 16.55 4.43 -0.49
CA LEU A 57 15.54 3.93 0.44
C LEU A 57 14.67 5.08 0.98
N VAL A 58 15.31 6.15 1.47
CA VAL A 58 14.61 7.33 2.01
C VAL A 58 13.78 8.02 0.93
N HIS A 59 14.29 8.11 -0.30
CA HIS A 59 13.55 8.67 -1.43
C HIS A 59 12.28 7.89 -1.75
N THR A 60 12.38 6.56 -1.72
CA THR A 60 11.24 5.66 -1.95
C THR A 60 10.20 5.83 -0.85
N ILE A 61 10.62 5.81 0.42
CA ILE A 61 9.73 6.02 1.56
C ILE A 61 9.06 7.38 1.49
N LYS A 62 9.78 8.45 1.11
CA LYS A 62 9.21 9.79 0.90
C LYS A 62 8.07 9.79 -0.12
N GLY A 63 8.27 9.13 -1.26
CA GLY A 63 7.28 9.08 -2.32
C GLY A 63 6.00 8.37 -1.87
N VAL A 64 6.15 7.22 -1.22
CA VAL A 64 5.02 6.41 -0.78
C VAL A 64 4.29 7.04 0.41
N SER A 65 5.02 7.56 1.41
CA SER A 65 4.45 8.24 2.58
C SER A 65 3.59 9.45 2.22
N GLY A 66 4.00 10.23 1.19
CA GLY A 66 3.22 11.37 0.71
C GLY A 66 1.86 10.96 0.11
N ASN A 67 1.80 9.83 -0.58
CA ASN A 67 0.56 9.33 -1.20
C ASN A 67 -0.37 8.63 -0.20
N LEU A 68 0.17 8.14 0.92
CA LEU A 68 -0.58 7.43 1.95
C LEU A 68 -0.96 8.30 3.16
N GLY A 69 -0.83 9.63 3.06
CA GLY A 69 -1.21 10.54 4.15
C GLY A 69 -0.29 10.51 5.36
N MET A 70 0.92 9.97 5.22
CA MET A 70 1.93 9.92 6.29
C MET A 70 2.82 11.17 6.26
N SER A 71 2.20 12.33 6.52
CA SER A 71 2.84 13.64 6.29
C SER A 71 4.09 13.88 7.16
N ALA A 72 4.11 13.37 8.39
CA ALA A 72 5.27 13.42 9.26
C ALA A 72 6.45 12.63 8.70
N LEU A 73 6.21 11.40 8.24
CA LEU A 73 7.25 10.58 7.62
C LEU A 73 7.74 11.20 6.32
N HIS A 74 6.84 11.73 5.48
CA HIS A 74 7.22 12.43 4.27
C HIS A 74 8.16 13.62 4.55
N GLN A 75 7.84 14.42 5.57
CA GLN A 75 8.67 15.55 5.97
C GLN A 75 10.02 15.08 6.54
N ALA A 76 10.02 14.07 7.42
CA ALA A 76 11.24 13.48 7.97
C ALA A 76 12.15 12.91 6.86
N SER A 77 11.58 12.26 5.83
CA SER A 77 12.36 11.77 4.68
C SER A 77 12.97 12.92 3.88
N ARG A 78 12.26 14.04 3.71
CA ARG A 78 12.81 15.23 3.02
C ARG A 78 13.99 15.83 3.78
N ASP A 79 13.85 15.94 5.10
CA ASP A 79 14.89 16.54 5.94
C ASP A 79 16.11 15.62 6.01
N PHE A 80 15.90 14.32 6.11
CA PHE A 80 16.98 13.33 6.11
C PHE A 80 17.68 13.22 4.74
N GLU A 81 16.96 13.30 3.61
CA GLU A 81 17.58 13.42 2.28
C GLU A 81 18.49 14.64 2.16
N ALA A 82 18.12 15.76 2.80
CA ALA A 82 18.93 16.97 2.79
C ALA A 82 20.22 16.81 3.62
N GLN A 83 20.14 16.09 4.74
CA GLN A 83 21.32 15.76 5.56
C GLN A 83 22.31 14.89 4.77
N ILE A 84 21.81 13.84 4.08
CA ILE A 84 22.64 12.94 3.25
C ILE A 84 23.38 13.69 2.12
N LYS A 85 22.84 14.82 1.62
CA LYS A 85 23.48 15.61 0.56
C LYS A 85 24.54 16.59 1.08
N ASN A 86 24.46 17.01 2.34
CA ASN A 86 25.30 18.07 2.90
C ASN A 86 26.47 17.54 3.73
N GLU A 87 26.48 16.26 4.10
CA GLU A 87 27.52 15.66 4.92
C GLU A 87 28.60 15.01 4.06
N GLU A 88 29.64 15.79 3.70
CA GLU A 88 30.91 15.25 3.22
C GLU A 88 31.88 14.89 4.37
N ASP A 89 31.59 15.27 5.64
CA ASP A 89 32.57 15.16 6.75
C ASP A 89 31.99 14.91 8.17
N GLN A 90 30.69 14.65 8.34
CA GLN A 90 30.08 14.28 9.64
C GLN A 90 29.37 12.93 9.60
N ALA A 91 29.22 12.32 10.78
CA ALA A 91 28.54 11.04 10.92
C ALA A 91 27.02 11.24 10.84
N LEU A 92 26.44 10.74 9.74
CA LEU A 92 25.01 10.82 9.45
C LEU A 92 24.15 10.25 10.60
N ASP A 93 23.32 11.10 11.21
CA ASP A 93 22.42 10.71 12.29
C ASP A 93 21.02 10.39 11.77
N CYS A 94 20.61 9.13 11.86
CA CYS A 94 19.28 8.66 11.47
C CYS A 94 18.28 8.56 12.65
N THR A 95 18.66 8.97 13.86
CA THR A 95 17.85 8.76 15.08
C THR A 95 16.47 9.41 15.01
N THR A 96 16.42 10.67 14.55
CA THR A 96 15.15 11.41 14.42
C THR A 96 14.27 10.79 13.34
N TYR A 97 14.86 10.43 12.19
CA TYR A 97 14.16 9.77 11.09
C TYR A 97 13.56 8.42 11.50
N ASN A 98 14.36 7.57 12.17
CA ASN A 98 13.93 6.24 12.62
C ASN A 98 12.83 6.33 13.68
N THR A 99 12.84 7.36 14.53
CA THR A 99 11.76 7.59 15.49
C THR A 99 10.43 7.85 14.78
N VAL A 100 10.42 8.77 13.81
CA VAL A 100 9.20 9.08 13.03
C VAL A 100 8.74 7.87 12.21
N LEU A 101 9.68 7.11 11.62
CA LEU A 101 9.37 5.89 10.89
C LEU A 101 8.70 4.86 11.80
N ARG A 102 9.25 4.58 12.99
CA ARG A 102 8.67 3.64 13.96
C ARG A 102 7.29 4.07 14.45
N GLU A 103 7.11 5.35 14.76
CA GLU A 103 5.82 5.91 15.17
C GLU A 103 4.78 5.75 14.05
N THR A 104 5.19 6.00 12.81
CA THR A 104 4.32 5.86 11.64
C THR A 104 3.92 4.41 11.41
N LEU A 105 4.87 3.46 11.41
CA LEU A 105 4.60 2.02 11.25
C LEU A 105 3.65 1.52 12.34
N THR A 106 3.86 1.95 13.59
CA THR A 106 2.99 1.60 14.72
C THR A 106 1.57 2.12 14.50
N CYS A 107 1.43 3.41 14.18
CA CYS A 107 0.13 4.04 13.99
C CYS A 107 -0.68 3.39 12.84
N ILE A 108 -0.04 3.11 11.71
CA ILE A 108 -0.74 2.48 10.58
C ILE A 108 -1.04 1.00 10.85
N ASN A 109 -0.22 0.31 11.64
CA ASN A 109 -0.51 -1.07 12.06
C ASN A 109 -1.75 -1.14 12.95
N GLU A 110 -1.86 -0.22 13.92
CA GLU A 110 -3.06 -0.09 14.77
C GLU A 110 -4.31 0.20 13.95
N TYR A 111 -4.21 1.08 12.94
CA TYR A 111 -5.32 1.36 12.04
C TYR A 111 -5.74 0.16 11.19
N VAL A 112 -4.77 -0.61 10.67
CA VAL A 112 -5.02 -1.84 9.90
C VAL A 112 -5.72 -2.88 10.78
N ALA A 113 -5.22 -3.12 11.99
CA ALA A 113 -5.82 -4.06 12.94
C ALA A 113 -7.26 -3.67 13.28
N ALA A 114 -7.50 -2.40 13.62
CA ALA A 114 -8.85 -1.90 13.93
C ALA A 114 -9.82 -2.03 12.74
N SER A 115 -9.32 -1.89 11.51
CA SER A 115 -10.12 -2.03 10.28
C SER A 115 -10.48 -3.49 9.97
N GLN A 116 -9.66 -4.46 10.39
CA GLN A 116 -9.91 -5.89 10.19
C GLN A 116 -10.92 -6.44 11.21
N ASP A 117 -10.86 -6.00 12.46
CA ASP A 117 -11.81 -6.39 13.50
C ASP A 117 -13.25 -5.91 13.18
N ALA A 118 -13.40 -4.76 12.53
CA ALA A 118 -14.69 -4.23 12.10
C ALA A 118 -15.32 -5.01 10.92
N ALA A 119 -14.51 -5.70 10.09
CA ALA A 119 -14.98 -6.45 8.93
C ALA A 119 -15.44 -7.88 9.28
N GLY A 120 -15.09 -8.40 10.47
CA GLY A 120 -15.38 -9.77 10.90
C GLY A 120 -16.84 -10.09 11.26
N THR A 121 -17.78 -9.14 11.18
CA THR A 121 -19.16 -9.31 11.66
C THR A 121 -20.22 -9.42 10.55
N ALA A 122 -19.85 -9.42 9.26
CA ALA A 122 -20.82 -9.43 8.16
C ALA A 122 -20.55 -10.53 7.11
N SER A 123 -20.90 -11.77 7.45
CA SER A 123 -20.96 -12.89 6.49
C SER A 123 -22.27 -13.66 6.66
N VAL A 124 -23.31 -13.32 5.88
CA VAL A 124 -24.43 -14.21 5.56
C VAL A 124 -24.86 -14.00 4.09
N GLU A 125 -24.58 -15.04 3.28
CA GLU A 125 -25.33 -15.61 2.13
C GLU A 125 -26.02 -14.67 1.11
N THR A 126 -25.93 -14.85 -0.22
CA THR A 126 -26.61 -15.94 -0.95
C THR A 126 -26.23 -16.01 -2.46
N SER A 127 -26.17 -17.26 -2.95
CA SER A 127 -26.63 -17.83 -4.24
C SER A 127 -26.22 -17.29 -5.62
N GLY A 128 -25.71 -18.22 -6.44
CA GLY A 128 -25.24 -18.02 -7.80
C GLY A 128 -26.33 -17.99 -8.88
N VAL A 129 -26.00 -17.26 -9.95
CA VAL A 129 -26.55 -17.37 -11.29
C VAL A 129 -25.39 -17.04 -12.23
N VAL A 130 -25.02 -17.96 -13.14
CA VAL A 130 -23.95 -17.71 -14.13
C VAL A 130 -24.44 -16.64 -15.10
N ASN A 131 -23.90 -15.43 -15.00
CA ASN A 131 -24.26 -14.31 -15.86
C ASN A 131 -23.15 -14.04 -16.88
N ALA A 132 -23.41 -14.30 -18.17
CA ALA A 132 -22.48 -13.98 -19.27
C ALA A 132 -22.07 -12.49 -19.31
N GLN A 133 -22.85 -11.60 -18.68
CA GLN A 133 -22.54 -10.18 -18.53
C GLN A 133 -21.39 -9.93 -17.54
N GLY A 134 -21.20 -10.77 -16.52
CA GLY A 134 -20.19 -10.56 -15.47
C GLY A 134 -18.76 -10.63 -16.00
N LYS A 135 -18.47 -11.56 -16.92
CA LYS A 135 -17.17 -11.66 -17.60
C LYS A 135 -16.89 -10.42 -18.47
N GLN A 136 -17.88 -9.95 -19.22
CA GLN A 136 -17.74 -8.79 -20.09
C GLN A 136 -17.55 -7.49 -19.29
N ASP A 137 -18.26 -7.36 -18.17
CA ASP A 137 -18.14 -6.22 -17.25
C ASP A 137 -16.77 -6.22 -16.55
N LEU A 138 -16.27 -7.39 -16.14
CA LEU A 138 -14.92 -7.54 -15.60
C LEU A 138 -13.85 -7.16 -16.63
N LEU A 139 -13.93 -7.67 -17.85
CA LEU A 139 -13.01 -7.31 -18.93
C LEU A 139 -13.04 -5.81 -19.24
N THR A 140 -14.22 -5.18 -19.21
CA THR A 140 -14.36 -3.73 -19.41
C THR A 140 -13.72 -2.96 -18.26
N ALA A 141 -13.95 -3.38 -17.02
CA ALA A 141 -13.36 -2.76 -15.84
C ALA A 141 -11.82 -2.88 -15.88
N LEU A 142 -11.27 -4.05 -16.18
CA LEU A 142 -9.82 -4.26 -16.30
C LEU A 142 -9.21 -3.43 -17.43
N ASN A 143 -9.82 -3.39 -18.63
CA ASN A 143 -9.34 -2.57 -19.75
C ASN A 143 -9.39 -1.07 -19.47
N ARG A 144 -10.30 -0.62 -18.59
CA ARG A 144 -10.44 0.78 -18.20
C ARG A 144 -9.65 1.13 -16.94
N ASN A 145 -8.88 0.19 -16.37
CA ASN A 145 -8.24 0.30 -15.06
C ASN A 145 -9.24 0.76 -13.97
N GLU A 146 -10.49 0.33 -14.10
CA GLU A 146 -11.58 0.67 -13.18
C GLU A 146 -11.48 -0.20 -11.93
N PHE A 147 -11.63 0.44 -10.76
CA PHE A 147 -11.55 -0.26 -9.50
C PHE A 147 -12.72 -1.23 -9.31
N ILE A 148 -12.40 -2.51 -9.07
CA ILE A 148 -13.35 -3.57 -8.79
C ILE A 148 -13.33 -3.86 -7.29
N THR A 149 -14.47 -3.68 -6.61
CA THR A 149 -14.57 -4.01 -5.18
C THR A 149 -14.42 -5.51 -4.95
N PRO A 150 -13.94 -5.97 -3.78
CA PRO A 150 -13.81 -7.41 -3.48
C PRO A 150 -15.13 -8.17 -3.69
N SER A 151 -16.26 -7.59 -3.27
CA SER A 151 -17.59 -8.18 -3.47
C SER A 151 -17.99 -8.28 -4.95
N LYS A 152 -17.61 -7.30 -5.79
CA LYS A 152 -17.80 -7.37 -7.25
C LYS A 152 -16.84 -8.37 -7.89
N LEU A 153 -15.59 -8.44 -7.43
CA LEU A 153 -14.60 -9.39 -7.91
C LEU A 153 -15.07 -10.82 -7.64
N ASP A 154 -15.52 -11.10 -6.42
CA ASP A 154 -16.11 -12.38 -6.05
C ASP A 154 -17.34 -12.71 -6.91
N GLN A 155 -18.15 -11.72 -7.26
CA GLN A 155 -19.27 -11.89 -8.18
C GLN A 155 -18.80 -12.22 -9.60
N TYR A 156 -17.84 -11.46 -10.14
CA TYR A 156 -17.30 -11.69 -11.48
C TYR A 156 -16.58 -13.04 -11.58
N ILE A 157 -15.84 -13.44 -10.55
CA ILE A 157 -15.18 -14.75 -10.45
C ILE A 157 -16.22 -15.88 -10.51
N ARG A 158 -17.33 -15.75 -9.77
CA ARG A 158 -18.44 -16.71 -9.85
C ARG A 158 -19.08 -16.76 -11.24
N ASP A 159 -19.17 -15.61 -11.91
CA ASP A 159 -19.79 -15.47 -13.24
C ASP A 159 -18.89 -15.96 -14.38
N CYS A 160 -17.56 -15.94 -14.22
CA CYS A 160 -16.58 -16.33 -15.24
C CYS A 160 -16.43 -17.85 -15.45
N ALA A 161 -17.08 -18.70 -14.63
CA ALA A 161 -16.99 -20.16 -14.70
C ALA A 161 -15.55 -20.71 -14.74
N LEU A 162 -14.60 -20.03 -14.10
CA LEU A 162 -13.21 -20.44 -13.97
C LEU A 162 -13.08 -21.61 -12.99
N ASP A 163 -12.11 -22.48 -13.22
CA ASP A 163 -11.72 -23.51 -12.26
C ASP A 163 -11.00 -22.89 -11.05
N ALA A 164 -10.88 -23.64 -9.95
CA ALA A 164 -10.34 -23.11 -8.69
C ALA A 164 -8.92 -22.52 -8.86
N ALA A 165 -8.12 -23.06 -9.78
CA ALA A 165 -6.79 -22.54 -10.11
C ALA A 165 -6.88 -21.18 -10.84
N GLY A 166 -7.74 -21.06 -11.84
CA GLY A 166 -7.97 -19.80 -12.56
C GLY A 166 -8.54 -18.69 -11.67
N GLN A 167 -9.39 -19.03 -10.70
CA GLN A 167 -9.93 -18.06 -9.75
C GLN A 167 -8.85 -17.46 -8.84
N VAL A 168 -7.93 -18.29 -8.34
CA VAL A 168 -6.78 -17.83 -7.53
C VAL A 168 -5.84 -16.99 -8.37
N ALA A 169 -5.45 -17.46 -9.55
CA ALA A 169 -4.55 -16.73 -10.44
C ALA A 169 -5.11 -15.37 -10.86
N LEU A 170 -6.41 -15.28 -11.14
CA LEU A 170 -7.08 -14.04 -11.48
C LEU A 170 -7.08 -13.06 -10.30
N ARG A 171 -7.30 -13.57 -9.09
CA ARG A 171 -7.31 -12.75 -7.88
C ARG A 171 -5.90 -12.22 -7.57
N ASP A 172 -4.89 -13.07 -7.66
CA ASP A 172 -3.48 -12.68 -7.50
C ASP A 172 -3.09 -11.60 -8.52
N ALA A 173 -3.41 -11.80 -9.80
CA ALA A 173 -3.12 -10.83 -10.85
C ALA A 173 -3.80 -9.46 -10.59
N ILE A 174 -5.06 -9.46 -10.15
CA ILE A 174 -5.77 -8.21 -9.79
C ILE A 174 -5.19 -7.61 -8.50
N ASP A 175 -4.82 -8.45 -7.54
CA ASP A 175 -4.24 -8.04 -6.26
C ASP A 175 -2.84 -7.44 -6.39
N ASP A 176 -2.10 -7.84 -7.42
CA ASP A 176 -0.79 -7.32 -7.80
C ASP A 176 -0.84 -6.20 -8.85
N LEU A 177 -2.05 -5.75 -9.23
CA LEU A 177 -2.30 -4.71 -10.25
C LEU A 177 -1.77 -5.11 -11.65
N ASP A 178 -1.56 -6.40 -11.88
CA ASP A 178 -1.22 -6.96 -13.19
C ASP A 178 -2.49 -7.19 -14.01
N TYR A 179 -3.12 -6.08 -14.40
CA TYR A 179 -4.33 -6.09 -15.23
C TYR A 179 -4.13 -6.80 -16.58
N PRO A 180 -2.97 -6.71 -17.27
CA PRO A 180 -2.70 -7.52 -18.46
C PRO A 180 -2.75 -9.02 -18.20
N ALA A 181 -2.14 -9.50 -17.11
CA ALA A 181 -2.21 -10.92 -16.74
C ALA A 181 -3.65 -11.34 -16.37
N ALA A 182 -4.38 -10.48 -15.66
CA ALA A 182 -5.79 -10.71 -15.33
C ALA A 182 -6.68 -10.82 -16.58
N ILE A 183 -6.44 -9.99 -17.60
CA ILE A 183 -7.18 -10.04 -18.88
C ILE A 183 -6.85 -11.32 -19.65
N ALA A 184 -5.58 -11.74 -19.70
CA ALA A 184 -5.16 -12.95 -20.40
C ALA A 184 -5.78 -14.23 -19.82
N LEU A 185 -6.08 -14.25 -18.51
CA LEU A 185 -6.80 -15.34 -17.85
C LEU A 185 -8.30 -15.39 -18.20
N LEU A 186 -8.82 -14.32 -18.80
CA LEU A 186 -10.22 -14.17 -19.17
C LEU A 186 -10.47 -14.29 -20.68
N GLU A 187 -9.45 -14.30 -21.54
CA GLU A 187 -9.60 -14.56 -22.99
C GLU A 187 -9.69 -16.07 -23.30
#